data_AF-A0A382BHL9-F1
#
_entry.id   AF-A0A382BHL9-F1
#
_cell.length_a   1.000
_cell.length_b   1.000
_cell.length_c   1.000
_cell.angle_alpha   90.00
_cell.angle_beta   90.00
_cell.angle_gamma   90.00
#
_symmetry.space_group_name_H-M   'P 1'
#
loop_
_entity.id
_entity.type
_entity.pdbx_description
1 polymer ?
#
loop_
_entity_poly.entity_id
_entity_poly.type
_entity_poly.pdbx_seq_one_letter_code
_entity_poly.pdbx_strand_id
1 'polypeptide(L)'
;MRIYTASAIVVFSAIMLATTVCGGESSPTPNIDATVEEKVQVELTTEASIVAQAKERLVKTIPTAIALPTPIPTPLPTSTPVPPTSAPVPAAHSPLPTTTATPVPLTATATVTSAAPPAQVPDTPVPTESPGSKTIDCSLGEDQRTVSCEASEGLSGEWSSNASTRTLGGNTFEFTVDLEVPQIVVELKACVNDDCSTLTAFIEPPPTRPFETNRKDEAGERNAQIEKQEAPFWNEPMWPISQMCTGSFQFTHMIVDVADVDSIGVSPGGHIAPHDHMAYWGTGDIENQPQKSGDEKQSSEKVQLFSPADIFFISLGTNNKEWGGTLFTCDGHGILLGHVSDPSDELNLIFSQNEPEPGCDDNSCSWRFPTFIPAGTPLFKSSGYTSGFDFGLMLVGLTAEGLQKQPGYGYSITPWRTGGSGNSVCPLEYFEEPLRSEYTKFLGDFRCGPFNQDVPGTAMGFWLDTPSTEIYPGIAFKDEWDVDEWKTIWLFQDFRKTASSNYNITVGNNIFGLDHGPHGEYSYIASESGSVNRAWDDIRPGKNYCIELRVKENMFVVDEDVQKILIIKVSDDGNQLTVEALDNNECGDGPWVFQGGEWSFYR
;
A
#
# COMPACT_ATOMS: atom_id res chain seq x y z
N MET A 1 -14.30 37.60 -39.52
CA MET A 1 -14.26 39.06 -39.24
C MET A 1 -14.23 39.18 -37.72
N ARG A 2 -13.06 39.27 -37.07
CA ARG A 2 -12.41 40.51 -36.54
C ARG A 2 -13.34 41.31 -35.60
N ILE A 3 -13.01 41.79 -34.38
CA ILE A 3 -11.76 41.99 -33.61
C ILE A 3 -12.14 42.35 -32.13
N TYR A 4 -11.22 42.09 -31.19
CA TYR A 4 -11.14 42.48 -29.76
C TYR A 4 -10.97 43.99 -29.46
N THR A 5 -11.27 44.43 -28.21
CA THR A 5 -10.47 45.31 -27.27
C THR A 5 -11.40 45.92 -26.19
N ALA A 6 -11.24 45.69 -24.87
CA ALA A 6 -10.23 46.14 -23.87
C ALA A 6 -10.56 47.47 -23.13
N SER A 7 -10.22 47.54 -21.83
CA SER A 7 -10.13 48.71 -20.89
C SER A 7 -11.35 48.90 -19.94
N ALA A 8 -11.27 48.69 -18.62
CA ALA A 8 -10.55 49.42 -17.54
C ALA A 8 -11.18 50.77 -17.13
N ILE A 9 -11.15 51.08 -15.81
CA ILE A 9 -11.16 52.42 -15.15
C ILE A 9 -12.41 52.80 -14.29
N VAL A 10 -12.17 52.78 -12.96
CA VAL A 10 -12.56 53.80 -11.94
C VAL A 10 -14.03 53.98 -11.56
N VAL A 11 -14.40 53.43 -10.39
CA VAL A 11 -15.19 54.11 -9.34
C VAL A 11 -14.71 53.47 -8.03
N PHE A 12 -13.92 54.13 -7.18
CA PHE A 12 -14.47 54.80 -6.01
C PHE A 12 -13.41 55.78 -5.45
N SER A 13 -13.42 57.01 -5.98
CA SER A 13 -12.87 58.20 -5.36
C SER A 13 -14.03 59.12 -4.98
N ALA A 14 -14.51 59.00 -3.75
CA ALA A 14 -15.27 59.99 -2.98
C ALA A 14 -15.40 59.35 -1.58
N ILE A 15 -14.91 59.89 -0.47
CA ILE A 15 -14.86 61.28 -0.03
C ILE A 15 -13.68 61.44 0.93
N MET A 16 -12.88 62.46 0.64
CA MET A 16 -11.81 63.01 1.47
C MET A 16 -12.37 63.98 2.53
N LEU A 17 -11.59 64.11 3.61
CA LEU A 17 -11.44 65.27 4.52
C LEU A 17 -12.40 65.47 5.72
N ALA A 18 -11.84 65.19 6.92
CA ALA A 18 -11.77 66.17 8.01
C ALA A 18 -10.45 65.98 8.80
N THR A 19 -9.69 67.06 8.94
CA THR A 19 -8.34 67.14 9.53
C THR A 19 -8.35 67.60 10.99
N THR A 20 -7.36 67.08 11.76
CA THR A 20 -6.58 67.68 12.87
C THR A 20 -7.24 68.03 14.22
N VAL A 21 -6.69 67.47 15.33
CA VAL A 21 -5.95 68.19 16.43
C VAL A 21 -5.57 67.25 17.60
N CYS A 22 -4.27 67.23 17.93
CA CYS A 22 -3.55 67.01 19.20
C CYS A 22 -3.87 65.88 20.20
N GLY A 23 -2.81 65.22 20.69
CA GLY A 23 -2.71 64.71 22.06
C GLY A 23 -1.95 63.39 22.17
N GLY A 24 -0.67 63.43 22.55
CA GLY A 24 0.14 62.24 22.76
C GLY A 24 -0.20 61.52 24.07
N GLU A 25 -0.18 60.19 24.00
CA GLU A 25 0.25 59.28 25.07
C GLU A 25 0.64 57.97 24.39
N SER A 26 1.82 57.45 24.74
CA SER A 26 2.36 56.19 24.24
C SER A 26 1.53 55.02 24.77
N SER A 27 0.68 54.44 23.92
CA SER A 27 0.02 53.16 24.22
C SER A 27 1.07 52.04 24.27
N PRO A 28 1.05 51.16 25.29
CA PRO A 28 1.94 50.00 25.33
C PRO A 28 1.58 49.05 24.18
N THR A 29 2.61 48.56 23.50
CA THR A 29 2.49 47.48 22.51
C THR A 29 1.75 46.28 23.14
N PRO A 30 0.83 45.62 22.42
CA PRO A 30 0.08 44.50 22.95
C PRO A 30 1.05 43.38 23.34
N ASN A 31 1.01 42.96 24.60
CA ASN A 31 1.78 41.83 25.10
C ASN A 31 1.15 40.55 24.54
N ILE A 32 1.73 40.05 23.45
CA ILE A 32 1.29 38.84 22.74
C ILE A 32 1.34 37.63 23.68
N ASP A 33 2.33 37.57 24.58
CA ASP A 33 2.51 36.44 25.50
C ASP A 33 1.38 36.35 26.54
N ALA A 34 0.90 37.49 27.04
CA ALA A 34 -0.23 37.52 27.98
C ALA A 34 -1.55 37.07 27.33
N THR A 35 -1.70 37.27 26.01
CA THR A 35 -2.91 36.89 25.27
C THR A 35 -2.92 35.40 24.93
N VAL A 36 -1.74 34.80 24.75
CA VAL A 36 -1.55 33.36 24.53
C VAL A 36 -1.76 32.59 25.83
N GLU A 37 -1.19 33.04 26.95
CA GLU A 37 -1.41 32.39 28.26
C GLU A 37 -2.88 32.42 28.68
N GLU A 38 -3.61 33.52 28.43
CA GLU A 38 -5.03 33.61 28.74
C GLU A 38 -5.87 32.65 27.86
N LYS A 39 -5.53 32.50 26.58
CA LYS A 39 -6.18 31.52 25.69
C LYS A 39 -5.92 30.08 26.11
N VAL A 40 -4.68 29.74 26.46
CA VAL A 40 -4.32 28.39 26.92
C VAL A 40 -5.01 28.06 28.25
N GLN A 41 -5.13 29.03 29.16
CA GLN A 41 -5.82 28.83 30.44
C GLN A 41 -7.34 28.66 30.25
N VAL A 42 -7.94 29.37 29.28
CA VAL A 42 -9.36 29.21 28.91
C VAL A 42 -9.61 27.84 28.27
N GLU A 43 -8.70 27.35 27.44
CA GLU A 43 -8.80 26.04 26.79
C GLU A 43 -8.67 24.91 27.81
N LEU A 44 -7.68 24.97 28.70
CA LEU A 44 -7.48 24.02 29.80
C LEU A 44 -8.65 24.00 30.80
N THR A 45 -9.27 25.15 31.09
CA THR A 45 -10.45 25.20 31.97
C THR A 45 -11.72 24.70 31.28
N THR A 46 -11.80 24.79 29.96
CA THR A 46 -12.90 24.23 29.16
C THR A 46 -12.80 22.71 29.09
N GLU A 47 -11.61 22.16 28.82
CA GLU A 47 -11.37 20.71 28.82
C GLU A 47 -11.63 20.08 30.20
N ALA A 48 -11.16 20.71 31.28
CA ALA A 48 -11.41 20.24 32.64
C ALA A 48 -12.91 20.24 33.00
N SER A 49 -13.68 21.21 32.49
CA SER A 49 -15.13 21.29 32.67
C SER A 49 -15.88 20.18 31.92
N ILE A 50 -15.44 19.86 30.69
CA ILE A 50 -16.02 18.78 29.88
C ILE A 50 -15.78 17.42 30.56
N VAL A 51 -14.55 17.15 31.03
CA VAL A 51 -14.21 15.91 31.75
C VAL A 51 -15.00 15.79 33.06
N ALA A 52 -15.22 16.90 33.77
CA ALA A 52 -16.03 16.92 34.99
C ALA A 52 -17.51 16.63 34.70
N GLN A 53 -18.09 17.21 33.66
CA GLN A 53 -19.47 16.93 33.25
C GLN A 53 -19.67 15.49 32.76
N ALA A 54 -18.68 14.92 32.06
CA ALA A 54 -18.70 13.53 31.63
C ALA A 54 -18.69 12.57 32.83
N LYS A 55 -17.83 12.81 33.83
CA LYS A 55 -17.80 12.04 35.09
C LYS A 55 -19.09 12.15 35.89
N GLU A 56 -19.70 13.34 35.96
CA GLU A 56 -20.96 13.51 36.69
C GLU A 56 -22.14 12.81 36.00
N ARG A 57 -22.14 12.74 34.66
CA ARG A 57 -23.14 11.98 33.89
C ARG A 57 -22.98 10.47 34.06
N LEU A 58 -21.74 9.96 34.10
CA LEU A 58 -21.45 8.54 34.31
C LEU A 58 -21.92 8.03 35.69
N VAL A 59 -21.86 8.88 36.72
CA VAL A 59 -22.34 8.55 38.07
C VAL A 59 -23.88 8.56 38.16
N LYS A 60 -24.56 9.29 37.27
CA LYS A 60 -26.04 9.40 37.25
C LYS A 60 -26.72 8.31 36.42
N THR A 61 -26.01 7.56 35.59
CA THR A 61 -26.58 6.51 34.71
C THR A 61 -26.43 5.08 35.21
N ILE A 62 -25.89 4.84 36.41
CA ILE A 62 -25.90 3.49 37.02
C ILE A 62 -27.32 3.17 37.53
N PRO A 63 -28.07 2.22 36.93
CA PRO A 63 -29.33 1.76 37.49
C PRO A 63 -29.02 0.95 38.75
N THR A 64 -29.71 1.26 39.84
CA THR A 64 -29.68 0.43 41.05
C THR A 64 -30.21 -0.97 40.69
N ALA A 65 -29.33 -1.97 40.73
CA ALA A 65 -29.68 -3.35 40.42
C ALA A 65 -30.82 -3.85 41.32
N ILE A 66 -31.95 -4.17 40.71
CA ILE A 66 -33.03 -4.94 41.35
C ILE A 66 -32.53 -6.38 41.42
N ALA A 67 -32.45 -6.93 42.64
CA ALA A 67 -32.10 -8.32 42.88
C ALA A 67 -33.13 -9.25 42.20
N LEU A 68 -32.68 -10.01 41.20
CA LEU A 68 -33.44 -11.11 40.60
C LEU A 68 -33.44 -12.35 41.53
N PRO A 69 -34.54 -13.11 41.59
CA PRO A 69 -34.65 -14.29 42.44
C PRO A 69 -33.75 -15.43 41.96
N THR A 70 -33.12 -16.09 42.93
CA THR A 70 -32.19 -17.21 42.77
C THR A 70 -32.85 -18.38 42.02
N PRO A 71 -32.23 -18.94 40.96
CA PRO A 71 -32.73 -20.15 40.34
C PRO A 71 -32.52 -21.37 41.24
N ILE A 72 -33.59 -22.17 41.38
CA ILE A 72 -33.58 -23.46 42.06
C ILE A 72 -32.72 -24.44 41.25
N PRO A 73 -31.78 -25.18 41.86
CA PRO A 73 -30.94 -26.12 41.14
C PRO A 73 -31.73 -27.35 40.69
N THR A 74 -31.75 -27.59 39.38
CA THR A 74 -32.21 -28.84 38.77
C THR A 74 -31.21 -29.97 39.08
N PRO A 75 -31.67 -31.18 39.51
CA PRO A 75 -30.76 -32.25 39.88
C PRO A 75 -30.08 -32.89 38.66
N LEU A 76 -28.79 -33.16 38.81
CA LEU A 76 -27.90 -33.81 37.84
C LEU A 76 -28.28 -35.30 37.67
N PRO A 77 -28.31 -35.86 36.44
CA PRO A 77 -28.53 -37.29 36.26
C PRO A 77 -27.31 -38.12 36.68
N THR A 78 -27.55 -39.06 37.58
CA THR A 78 -26.60 -40.06 38.09
C THR A 78 -26.13 -40.99 36.97
N SER A 79 -24.81 -41.10 36.78
CA SER A 79 -24.18 -42.08 35.90
C SER A 79 -24.10 -43.46 36.56
N THR A 80 -24.55 -44.48 35.83
CA THR A 80 -24.50 -45.90 36.23
C THR A 80 -23.09 -46.47 36.00
N PRO A 81 -22.50 -47.23 36.95
CA PRO A 81 -21.16 -47.79 36.80
C PRO A 81 -21.16 -49.10 35.99
N VAL A 82 -20.21 -49.24 35.08
CA VAL A 82 -19.90 -50.48 34.33
C VAL A 82 -18.75 -51.22 35.02
N PRO A 83 -18.82 -52.56 35.19
CA PRO A 83 -17.81 -53.32 35.94
C PRO A 83 -16.58 -53.70 35.09
N PRO A 84 -15.43 -54.03 35.72
CA PRO A 84 -14.19 -54.33 35.01
C PRO A 84 -14.09 -55.83 34.68
N THR A 85 -13.65 -56.15 33.46
CA THR A 85 -13.16 -57.49 33.13
C THR A 85 -11.71 -57.38 32.69
N SER A 86 -10.87 -58.09 33.42
CA SER A 86 -9.44 -58.28 33.18
C SER A 86 -9.21 -59.66 32.58
N ALA A 87 -8.23 -59.78 31.66
CA ALA A 87 -7.26 -60.87 31.56
C ALA A 87 -6.39 -60.75 30.27
N PRO A 88 -5.15 -61.28 30.26
CA PRO A 88 -4.00 -60.69 29.55
C PRO A 88 -3.38 -61.62 28.47
N VAL A 89 -2.15 -61.27 28.01
CA VAL A 89 -1.05 -62.10 27.41
C VAL A 89 -0.74 -61.76 25.93
N PRO A 90 0.53 -61.76 25.43
CA PRO A 90 1.84 -61.38 26.01
C PRO A 90 2.73 -60.49 25.08
N ALA A 91 3.86 -60.03 25.64
CA ALA A 91 4.93 -59.27 24.98
C ALA A 91 6.03 -60.15 24.36
N ALA A 92 6.66 -59.67 23.27
CA ALA A 92 8.07 -59.82 22.84
C ALA A 92 8.19 -59.22 21.40
N HIS A 93 9.12 -58.36 20.99
CA HIS A 93 10.58 -58.39 21.11
C HIS A 93 11.25 -57.01 20.94
N SER A 94 12.51 -56.97 21.38
CA SER A 94 13.53 -55.91 21.50
C SER A 94 13.81 -54.95 20.31
N PRO A 95 14.48 -53.82 20.59
CA PRO A 95 14.93 -52.82 19.61
C PRO A 95 16.36 -53.09 19.08
N LEU A 96 16.65 -52.57 17.88
CA LEU A 96 17.99 -52.37 17.30
C LEU A 96 18.05 -50.93 16.72
N PRO A 97 19.23 -50.35 16.42
CA PRO A 97 19.61 -49.04 16.97
C PRO A 97 19.86 -48.04 15.84
N THR A 98 19.13 -46.94 15.78
CA THR A 98 19.45 -45.89 14.81
C THR A 98 20.38 -44.87 15.42
N THR A 99 21.53 -44.76 14.76
CA THR A 99 22.75 -44.03 15.05
C THR A 99 22.55 -42.53 15.27
N THR A 100 23.12 -42.04 16.37
CA THR A 100 23.44 -40.63 16.64
C THR A 100 24.52 -40.16 15.66
N ALA A 101 24.22 -39.16 14.82
CA ALA A 101 25.22 -38.43 14.06
C ALA A 101 25.75 -37.27 14.92
N THR A 102 27.07 -37.31 15.15
CA THR A 102 27.88 -36.27 15.81
C THR A 102 27.97 -35.01 14.93
N PRO A 103 27.96 -33.80 15.51
CA PRO A 103 28.22 -32.57 14.76
C PRO A 103 29.70 -32.48 14.37
N VAL A 104 29.96 -32.28 13.07
CA VAL A 104 31.29 -31.99 12.53
C VAL A 104 31.53 -30.47 12.62
N PRO A 105 32.67 -30.00 13.15
CA PRO A 105 33.03 -28.59 13.14
C PRO A 105 33.67 -28.21 11.80
N LEU A 106 33.05 -27.29 11.06
CA LEU A 106 33.67 -26.68 9.88
C LEU A 106 34.60 -25.55 10.33
N THR A 107 35.90 -25.85 10.32
CA THR A 107 36.98 -24.87 10.32
C THR A 107 37.32 -24.58 8.86
N ALA A 108 37.13 -23.34 8.42
CA ALA A 108 37.66 -22.86 7.14
C ALA A 108 38.43 -21.55 7.39
N THR A 109 39.75 -21.68 7.39
CA THR A 109 40.72 -20.58 7.40
C THR A 109 40.81 -19.99 6.00
N ALA A 110 40.43 -18.73 5.81
CA ALA A 110 40.69 -17.99 4.59
C ALA A 110 41.92 -17.11 4.76
N THR A 111 42.96 -17.44 3.99
CA THR A 111 44.26 -16.77 3.91
C THR A 111 44.12 -15.44 3.16
N VAL A 112 44.39 -14.32 3.83
CA VAL A 112 44.48 -13.00 3.20
C VAL A 112 45.77 -12.90 2.40
N THR A 113 45.67 -12.77 1.09
CA THR A 113 46.80 -12.41 0.21
C THR A 113 46.67 -10.94 -0.17
N SER A 114 47.64 -10.15 0.28
CA SER A 114 47.78 -8.71 0.00
C SER A 114 48.22 -8.48 -1.45
N ALA A 115 47.53 -7.60 -2.17
CA ALA A 115 47.93 -7.10 -3.50
C ALA A 115 48.27 -5.60 -3.43
N ALA A 116 49.25 -5.23 -4.27
CA ALA A 116 50.04 -4.01 -4.29
C ALA A 116 49.31 -2.78 -4.93
N PRO A 117 49.88 -1.55 -4.85
CA PRO A 117 49.18 -0.30 -5.17
C PRO A 117 49.13 0.01 -6.69
N PRO A 118 48.14 0.80 -7.17
CA PRO A 118 47.98 1.09 -8.59
C PRO A 118 48.90 2.21 -9.11
N ALA A 119 49.35 2.03 -10.36
CA ALA A 119 50.14 2.97 -11.14
C ALA A 119 49.27 4.02 -11.86
N GLN A 120 49.86 5.18 -12.14
CA GLN A 120 49.25 6.35 -12.78
C GLN A 120 48.88 6.13 -14.26
N VAL A 121 47.79 6.77 -14.71
CA VAL A 121 47.34 6.82 -16.11
C VAL A 121 47.89 8.10 -16.79
N PRO A 122 48.36 8.03 -18.05
CA PRO A 122 48.80 9.20 -18.83
C PRO A 122 47.67 9.81 -19.70
N ASP A 123 47.67 11.14 -19.80
CA ASP A 123 46.78 11.98 -20.64
C ASP A 123 46.93 11.72 -22.15
N THR A 124 45.87 11.93 -22.93
CA THR A 124 45.89 11.90 -24.41
C THR A 124 44.85 12.91 -24.99
N PRO A 125 45.11 13.55 -26.16
CA PRO A 125 44.72 14.93 -26.46
C PRO A 125 43.52 15.11 -27.41
N VAL A 126 43.08 16.37 -27.49
CA VAL A 126 41.99 16.94 -28.32
C VAL A 126 42.26 16.83 -29.84
N PRO A 127 41.28 16.46 -30.69
CA PRO A 127 41.39 16.55 -32.14
C PRO A 127 40.59 17.71 -32.78
N THR A 128 41.19 18.27 -33.83
CA THR A 128 40.77 19.37 -34.72
C THR A 128 39.77 18.94 -35.81
N GLU A 129 38.84 19.83 -36.17
CA GLU A 129 37.74 19.67 -37.16
C GLU A 129 38.19 19.45 -38.62
N SER A 130 37.38 18.69 -39.37
CA SER A 130 37.43 18.51 -40.84
C SER A 130 36.05 18.79 -41.46
N PRO A 131 35.94 19.53 -42.59
CA PRO A 131 34.66 19.94 -43.18
C PRO A 131 34.03 18.78 -43.97
N GLY A 132 32.86 18.32 -43.52
CA GLY A 132 32.08 17.24 -44.12
C GLY A 132 31.34 16.32 -43.14
N SER A 133 31.38 16.61 -41.83
CA SER A 133 30.67 15.86 -40.80
C SER A 133 29.16 16.12 -40.86
N LYS A 134 28.37 15.04 -40.86
CA LYS A 134 26.93 15.08 -40.56
C LYS A 134 26.75 15.63 -39.15
N THR A 135 26.09 16.77 -39.00
CA THR A 135 25.87 17.40 -37.70
C THR A 135 24.42 17.84 -37.55
N ILE A 136 23.97 17.85 -36.30
CA ILE A 136 22.75 18.53 -35.87
C ILE A 136 23.17 19.77 -35.09
N ASP A 137 22.53 20.90 -35.36
CA ASP A 137 22.78 22.16 -34.66
C ASP A 137 21.56 22.48 -33.79
N CYS A 138 21.79 22.72 -32.50
CA CYS A 138 20.74 22.90 -31.51
C CYS A 138 21.03 24.13 -30.67
N SER A 139 20.02 24.97 -30.46
CA SER A 139 20.13 26.19 -29.68
C SER A 139 19.00 26.31 -28.66
N LEU A 140 19.33 26.87 -27.50
CA LEU A 140 18.35 27.25 -26.48
C LEU A 140 17.89 28.68 -26.76
N GLY A 141 16.57 28.87 -26.84
CA GLY A 141 15.91 30.14 -27.05
C GLY A 141 16.18 31.13 -25.91
N GLU A 142 15.96 32.42 -26.17
CA GLU A 142 16.23 33.50 -25.21
C GLU A 142 15.42 33.38 -23.91
N ASP A 143 14.31 32.65 -23.93
CA ASP A 143 13.47 32.34 -22.77
C ASP A 143 14.06 31.23 -21.86
N GLN A 144 15.18 30.63 -22.27
CA GLN A 144 15.85 29.49 -21.62
C GLN A 144 14.95 28.26 -21.39
N ARG A 145 13.86 28.17 -22.15
CA ARG A 145 12.86 27.10 -22.01
C ARG A 145 12.56 26.43 -23.34
N THR A 146 12.81 27.08 -24.46
CA THR A 146 12.54 26.52 -25.78
C THR A 146 13.84 26.07 -26.43
N VAL A 147 13.94 24.82 -26.87
CA VAL A 147 15.08 24.28 -27.63
C VAL A 147 14.67 24.13 -29.09
N SER A 148 15.51 24.61 -30.01
CA SER A 148 15.33 24.47 -31.45
C SER A 148 16.55 23.84 -32.10
N CYS A 149 16.32 22.77 -32.85
CA CYS A 149 17.34 21.95 -33.51
C CYS A 149 17.07 21.81 -35.01
N GLU A 150 18.13 21.85 -35.81
CA GLU A 150 18.10 21.66 -37.26
C GLU A 150 19.22 20.70 -37.70
N ALA A 151 18.90 19.76 -38.60
CA ALA A 151 19.89 18.86 -39.18
C ALA A 151 20.50 19.45 -40.46
N SER A 152 21.78 19.14 -40.72
CA SER A 152 22.46 19.56 -41.96
C SER A 152 21.74 19.05 -43.23
N GLU A 153 21.84 19.81 -44.34
CA GLU A 153 21.12 19.54 -45.60
C GLU A 153 21.11 18.06 -46.03
N GLY A 154 19.92 17.52 -46.26
CA GLY A 154 19.70 16.14 -46.71
C GLY A 154 19.53 15.10 -45.60
N LEU A 155 19.56 15.49 -44.33
CA LEU A 155 19.24 14.63 -43.19
C LEU A 155 17.82 14.88 -42.67
N SER A 156 17.05 13.80 -42.53
CA SER A 156 15.74 13.79 -41.86
C SER A 156 15.58 12.48 -41.11
N GLY A 157 14.95 12.51 -39.95
CA GLY A 157 14.79 11.33 -39.12
C GLY A 157 13.85 11.56 -37.96
N GLU A 158 13.93 10.68 -36.97
CA GLU A 158 13.15 10.77 -35.75
C GLU A 158 13.98 11.46 -34.66
N TRP A 159 13.42 12.54 -34.11
CA TRP A 159 14.04 13.31 -33.04
C TRP A 159 13.48 12.91 -31.66
N SER A 160 14.36 12.91 -30.66
CA SER A 160 14.01 12.70 -29.25
C SER A 160 14.88 13.55 -28.34
N SER A 161 14.42 13.79 -27.11
CA SER A 161 15.15 14.56 -26.09
C SER A 161 14.90 13.97 -24.71
N ASN A 162 15.90 14.02 -23.83
CA ASN A 162 15.73 13.66 -22.41
C ASN A 162 14.98 14.74 -21.60
N ALA A 163 14.79 15.92 -22.19
CA ALA A 163 14.22 17.10 -21.54
C ALA A 163 12.75 17.37 -21.96
N SER A 164 12.18 16.55 -22.85
CA SER A 164 10.78 16.62 -23.26
C SER A 164 10.27 15.26 -23.72
N THR A 165 8.99 14.99 -23.52
CA THR A 165 8.33 13.75 -23.96
C THR A 165 7.93 13.77 -25.44
N ARG A 166 8.18 14.87 -26.15
CA ARG A 166 7.83 15.00 -27.58
C ARG A 166 8.85 14.29 -28.46
N THR A 167 8.34 13.51 -29.42
CA THR A 167 9.11 13.02 -30.58
C THR A 167 8.52 13.61 -31.86
N LEU A 168 9.38 13.92 -32.83
CA LEU A 168 8.95 14.48 -34.10
C LEU A 168 9.79 13.92 -35.25
N GLY A 169 9.13 13.59 -36.36
CA GLY A 169 9.80 13.21 -37.61
C GLY A 169 10.04 14.43 -38.49
N GLY A 170 11.25 14.59 -39.04
CA GLY A 170 11.57 15.69 -39.95
C GLY A 170 13.03 16.09 -39.95
N ASN A 171 13.32 17.26 -40.55
CA ASN A 171 14.66 17.86 -40.58
C ASN A 171 14.88 18.91 -39.47
N THR A 172 13.83 19.30 -38.75
CA THR A 172 13.88 20.22 -37.60
C THR A 172 13.12 19.66 -36.41
N PHE A 173 13.49 20.10 -35.21
CA PHE A 173 12.87 19.70 -33.96
C PHE A 173 12.84 20.86 -32.97
N GLU A 174 11.65 21.22 -32.51
CA GLU A 174 11.44 22.31 -31.55
C GLU A 174 10.56 21.82 -30.39
N PHE A 175 11.03 22.05 -29.17
CA PHE A 175 10.32 21.63 -27.95
C PHE A 175 10.57 22.59 -26.78
N THR A 176 9.68 22.57 -25.80
CA THR A 176 9.86 23.25 -24.52
C THR A 176 10.44 22.26 -23.51
N VAL A 177 11.37 22.70 -22.66
CA VAL A 177 11.95 21.87 -21.59
C VAL A 177 10.89 21.62 -20.52
N ASP A 178 10.36 20.39 -20.51
CA ASP A 178 9.30 19.95 -19.60
C ASP A 178 9.86 19.21 -18.37
N LEU A 179 11.14 18.81 -18.41
CA LEU A 179 11.85 18.04 -17.39
C LEU A 179 13.16 18.75 -17.01
N GLU A 180 13.38 19.02 -15.72
CA GLU A 180 14.64 19.61 -15.23
C GLU A 180 15.75 18.56 -15.26
N VAL A 181 16.67 18.69 -16.23
CA VAL A 181 17.81 17.79 -16.41
C VAL A 181 19.13 18.56 -16.28
N PRO A 182 20.20 17.94 -15.75
CA PRO A 182 21.49 18.61 -15.57
C PRO A 182 22.21 18.92 -16.90
N GLN A 183 21.84 18.22 -17.98
CA GLN A 183 22.27 18.49 -19.35
C GLN A 183 21.15 18.08 -20.30
N ILE A 184 20.77 18.97 -21.21
CA ILE A 184 19.76 18.65 -22.23
C ILE A 184 20.47 17.90 -23.35
N VAL A 185 20.00 16.70 -23.65
CA VAL A 185 20.50 15.82 -24.70
C VAL A 185 19.43 15.66 -25.75
N VAL A 186 19.75 16.02 -27.00
CA VAL A 186 18.87 15.87 -28.16
C VAL A 186 19.48 14.86 -29.13
N GLU A 187 18.68 13.88 -29.55
CA GLU A 187 19.11 12.81 -30.46
C GLU A 187 18.27 12.83 -31.74
N LEU A 188 18.95 12.73 -32.89
CA LEU A 188 18.34 12.46 -34.20
C LEU A 188 18.76 11.08 -34.69
N LYS A 189 17.78 10.19 -34.85
CA LYS A 189 17.97 8.92 -35.54
C LYS A 189 17.65 9.09 -37.02
N ALA A 190 18.67 9.20 -37.86
CA ALA A 190 18.53 9.33 -39.31
C ALA A 190 19.04 8.08 -40.03
N CYS A 191 18.27 7.59 -41.00
CA CYS A 191 18.63 6.43 -41.84
C CYS A 191 18.82 6.88 -43.29
N VAL A 192 19.98 6.59 -43.88
CA VAL A 192 20.27 6.88 -45.29
C VAL A 192 20.78 5.61 -45.94
N ASN A 193 20.07 5.10 -46.95
CA ASN A 193 20.40 3.85 -47.66
C ASN A 193 20.60 2.64 -46.72
N ASP A 194 19.65 2.41 -45.82
CA ASP A 194 19.64 1.32 -44.82
C ASP A 194 20.75 1.35 -43.74
N ASP A 195 21.61 2.38 -43.73
CA ASP A 195 22.50 2.69 -42.61
C ASP A 195 21.87 3.76 -41.72
N CYS A 196 21.46 3.36 -40.51
CA CYS A 196 20.93 4.25 -39.48
C CYS A 196 22.04 4.72 -38.54
N SER A 197 22.17 6.03 -38.35
CA SER A 197 23.10 6.63 -37.40
C SER A 197 22.36 7.60 -36.48
N THR A 198 22.65 7.52 -35.19
CA THR A 198 22.18 8.50 -34.20
C THR A 198 23.18 9.64 -34.09
N LEU A 199 22.71 10.86 -34.25
CA LEU A 199 23.46 12.09 -33.99
C LEU A 199 22.97 12.69 -32.68
N THR A 200 23.88 13.10 -31.80
CA THR A 200 23.56 13.61 -30.46
C THR A 200 24.12 15.03 -30.30
N ALA A 201 23.30 15.94 -29.78
CA ALA A 201 23.68 17.28 -29.39
C ALA A 201 23.46 17.48 -27.89
N PHE A 202 24.39 18.21 -27.26
CA PHE A 202 24.37 18.51 -25.84
C PHE A 202 24.19 20.02 -25.66
N ILE A 203 23.22 20.42 -24.85
CA ILE A 203 22.96 21.82 -24.51
C ILE A 203 23.12 21.97 -23.00
N GLU A 204 23.98 22.91 -22.59
CA GLU A 204 24.14 23.27 -21.19
C GLU A 204 22.91 24.05 -20.71
N PRO A 205 22.17 23.58 -19.68
CA PRO A 205 21.09 24.35 -19.08
C PRO A 205 21.66 25.58 -18.36
N PRO A 206 20.87 26.65 -18.15
CA PRO A 206 21.36 27.86 -17.50
C PRO A 206 21.84 27.58 -16.07
N PRO A 207 22.88 28.28 -15.58
CA PRO A 207 23.46 28.04 -14.27
C PRO A 207 22.43 28.33 -13.16
N THR A 208 22.04 27.29 -12.44
CA THR A 208 21.29 27.38 -11.19
C THR A 208 22.16 28.05 -10.13
N ARG A 209 21.57 28.98 -9.35
CA ARG A 209 22.30 29.71 -8.31
C ARG A 209 22.80 28.74 -7.22
N PRO A 210 24.02 28.93 -6.70
CA PRO A 210 24.75 27.91 -5.96
C PRO A 210 24.27 27.79 -4.51
N PHE A 211 24.06 26.56 -4.04
CA PHE A 211 24.33 26.21 -2.65
C PHE A 211 25.77 25.68 -2.58
N GLU A 212 26.58 26.34 -1.75
CA GLU A 212 28.02 26.10 -1.63
C GLU A 212 28.32 24.66 -1.20
N THR A 213 29.15 23.99 -2.00
CA THR A 213 29.77 22.70 -1.68
C THR A 213 31.09 22.94 -0.95
N ASN A 214 31.34 22.19 0.12
CA ASN A 214 32.70 21.85 0.53
C ASN A 214 32.86 20.33 0.45
N ARG A 215 33.52 19.92 -0.63
CA ARG A 215 33.85 18.58 -1.09
C ARG A 215 34.96 17.95 -0.24
N LYS A 216 34.80 16.70 0.21
CA LYS A 216 35.88 15.69 0.36
C LYS A 216 35.37 14.24 0.26
N ASP A 217 35.79 13.57 -0.82
CA ASP A 217 36.23 12.16 -0.94
C ASP A 217 35.20 10.99 -0.90
N GLU A 218 34.49 10.78 -2.01
CA GLU A 218 33.49 9.72 -2.31
C GLU A 218 34.05 8.32 -2.70
N ALA A 219 35.12 7.84 -2.05
CA ALA A 219 35.56 6.44 -2.24
C ALA A 219 35.18 5.52 -1.07
N GLY A 220 34.85 6.09 0.09
CA GLY A 220 34.40 5.36 1.29
C GLY A 220 32.88 5.21 1.40
N GLU A 221 32.10 5.97 0.64
CA GLU A 221 30.64 6.07 0.84
C GLU A 221 29.83 4.97 0.14
N ARG A 222 30.40 4.24 -0.82
CA ARG A 222 29.69 3.12 -1.46
C ARG A 222 29.43 1.94 -0.51
N ASN A 223 30.26 1.78 0.53
CA ASN A 223 30.01 0.81 1.60
C ASN A 223 29.17 1.39 2.75
N ALA A 224 29.02 2.71 2.83
CA ALA A 224 28.19 3.38 3.83
C ALA A 224 26.71 3.50 3.40
N GLN A 225 26.41 3.36 2.09
CA GLN A 225 25.02 3.33 1.61
C GLN A 225 24.26 2.04 1.96
N ILE A 226 24.94 0.98 2.40
CA ILE A 226 24.29 -0.20 3.01
C ILE A 226 23.91 0.08 4.49
N GLU A 227 24.55 1.07 5.14
CA GLU A 227 24.33 1.39 6.56
C GLU A 227 23.58 2.72 6.80
N LYS A 228 23.00 3.35 5.78
CA LYS A 228 22.30 4.64 5.92
C LYS A 228 20.85 4.66 5.43
N GLN A 229 20.17 3.53 5.56
CA GLN A 229 18.70 3.48 5.59
C GLN A 229 18.21 3.68 7.04
N GLU A 230 18.65 4.76 7.70
CA GLU A 230 18.24 5.17 9.06
C GLU A 230 17.46 6.50 9.06
N ALA A 231 16.88 6.89 7.91
CA ALA A 231 15.89 7.98 7.88
C ALA A 231 14.47 7.36 7.96
N PRO A 232 13.56 7.91 8.79
CA PRO A 232 12.28 7.31 9.10
C PRO A 232 11.40 7.31 7.84
N PHE A 233 11.08 6.13 7.35
CA PHE A 233 10.13 5.98 6.26
C PHE A 233 9.14 4.88 6.68
N TRP A 234 7.84 5.23 6.71
CA TRP A 234 6.67 4.54 7.30
C TRP A 234 6.26 4.86 8.73
N ASN A 235 7.04 5.69 9.46
CA ASN A 235 6.93 5.69 10.93
C ASN A 235 6.49 6.98 11.58
N GLU A 236 6.10 7.95 10.80
CA GLU A 236 5.44 9.11 11.37
C GLU A 236 3.94 8.95 11.15
N PRO A 237 3.12 9.18 12.19
CA PRO A 237 1.68 9.26 12.05
C PRO A 237 1.30 10.13 10.84
N MET A 238 0.49 9.59 9.93
CA MET A 238 0.04 10.32 8.74
C MET A 238 -0.73 11.60 9.09
N TRP A 239 -1.30 11.62 10.29
CA TRP A 239 -2.02 12.75 10.85
C TRP A 239 -1.31 13.20 12.13
N PRO A 240 -1.45 14.47 12.53
CA PRO A 240 -0.79 15.03 13.71
C PRO A 240 -1.40 14.49 15.01
N ILE A 241 -1.26 13.19 15.25
CA ILE A 241 -1.72 12.50 16.45
C ILE A 241 -0.60 12.58 17.46
N SER A 242 -0.89 13.26 18.57
CA SER A 242 0.08 13.50 19.65
C SER A 242 -0.01 12.44 20.75
N GLN A 243 -1.09 11.65 20.76
CA GLN A 243 -1.34 10.63 21.76
C GLN A 243 -0.47 9.40 21.50
N MET A 244 0.34 9.06 22.50
CA MET A 244 1.23 7.91 22.46
C MET A 244 0.56 6.68 23.06
N CYS A 245 0.82 5.48 22.53
CA CYS A 245 0.27 4.26 23.12
C CYS A 245 0.88 3.96 24.49
N THR A 246 0.06 3.50 25.44
CA THR A 246 0.54 3.09 26.77
C THR A 246 0.99 1.64 26.76
N GLY A 247 2.16 1.38 26.15
CA GLY A 247 2.70 0.04 25.96
C GLY A 247 2.48 -0.50 24.55
N SER A 248 2.41 -1.82 24.39
CA SER A 248 2.12 -2.43 23.08
C SER A 248 0.67 -2.20 22.68
N PHE A 249 0.45 -1.72 21.45
CA PHE A 249 -0.89 -1.52 20.90
C PHE A 249 -1.69 -2.83 20.89
N GLN A 250 -2.93 -2.77 21.38
CA GLN A 250 -3.92 -3.85 21.40
C GLN A 250 -5.34 -3.26 21.34
N PHE A 251 -6.26 -4.02 20.78
CA PHE A 251 -7.70 -3.80 20.87
C PHE A 251 -8.23 -4.37 22.18
N THR A 252 -8.92 -3.52 22.95
CA THR A 252 -9.45 -3.85 24.28
C THR A 252 -10.95 -4.13 24.27
N HIS A 253 -11.63 -3.77 23.17
CA HIS A 253 -13.07 -3.92 23.01
C HIS A 253 -13.36 -4.67 21.71
N MET A 254 -14.55 -5.30 21.67
CA MET A 254 -15.05 -5.96 20.47
C MET A 254 -15.30 -4.95 19.35
N ILE A 255 -15.06 -5.35 18.10
CA ILE A 255 -15.50 -4.56 16.93
C ILE A 255 -16.96 -4.86 16.60
N VAL A 256 -17.42 -6.08 16.88
CA VAL A 256 -18.79 -6.57 16.65
C VAL A 256 -19.11 -7.66 17.68
N ASP A 257 -20.37 -7.85 18.05
CA ASP A 257 -20.74 -8.97 18.93
C ASP A 257 -20.35 -10.30 18.26
N VAL A 258 -19.71 -11.19 19.02
CA VAL A 258 -19.29 -12.51 18.55
C VAL A 258 -20.48 -13.34 18.03
N ALA A 259 -21.68 -13.14 18.59
CA ALA A 259 -22.88 -13.84 18.16
C ALA A 259 -23.40 -13.38 16.77
N ASP A 260 -22.97 -12.20 16.32
CA ASP A 260 -23.42 -11.57 15.07
C ASP A 260 -22.46 -11.86 13.90
N VAL A 261 -21.34 -12.56 14.15
CA VAL A 261 -20.35 -12.97 13.14
C VAL A 261 -20.70 -14.36 12.63
N ASP A 262 -20.78 -14.51 11.31
CA ASP A 262 -20.98 -15.81 10.66
C ASP A 262 -19.64 -16.44 10.24
N SER A 263 -18.76 -15.64 9.64
CA SER A 263 -17.46 -16.11 9.14
C SER A 263 -16.46 -14.97 9.02
N ILE A 264 -15.17 -15.31 9.00
CA ILE A 264 -14.10 -14.36 8.65
C ILE A 264 -13.27 -14.97 7.52
N GLY A 265 -13.23 -14.29 6.38
CA GLY A 265 -12.44 -14.68 5.22
C GLY A 265 -11.18 -13.84 5.09
N VAL A 266 -10.12 -14.40 4.50
CA VAL A 266 -8.92 -13.64 4.14
C VAL A 266 -8.65 -13.81 2.65
N SER A 267 -8.66 -12.71 1.92
CA SER A 267 -8.54 -12.69 0.45
C SER A 267 -8.01 -11.34 -0.02
N PRO A 268 -7.44 -11.24 -1.23
CA PRO A 268 -7.29 -9.97 -1.94
C PRO A 268 -8.64 -9.32 -2.30
N GLY A 269 -9.72 -10.10 -2.30
CA GLY A 269 -11.04 -9.62 -2.70
C GLY A 269 -11.05 -9.19 -4.16
N GLY A 270 -11.40 -7.92 -4.41
CA GLY A 270 -11.36 -7.30 -5.74
C GLY A 270 -10.05 -6.58 -6.07
N HIS A 271 -9.08 -6.56 -5.14
CA HIS A 271 -7.79 -5.89 -5.31
C HIS A 271 -6.79 -6.81 -6.00
N ILE A 272 -5.89 -6.22 -6.80
CA ILE A 272 -4.75 -6.90 -7.42
C ILE A 272 -3.56 -6.92 -6.47
N ALA A 273 -3.37 -5.86 -5.69
CA ALA A 273 -2.33 -5.71 -4.70
C ALA A 273 -2.80 -6.25 -3.33
N PRO A 274 -1.86 -6.61 -2.42
CA PRO A 274 -2.23 -6.69 -1.01
C PRO A 274 -2.83 -5.34 -0.60
N HIS A 275 -3.89 -5.36 0.21
CA HIS A 275 -4.57 -4.17 0.72
C HIS A 275 -4.73 -4.23 2.24
N ASP A 276 -5.21 -3.14 2.83
CA ASP A 276 -5.19 -2.90 4.28
C ASP A 276 -6.32 -3.58 5.08
N HIS A 277 -7.32 -4.09 4.39
CA HIS A 277 -8.55 -4.67 4.95
C HIS A 277 -8.85 -6.07 4.41
N MET A 278 -7.79 -6.87 4.21
CA MET A 278 -7.89 -8.24 3.67
C MET A 278 -8.67 -9.23 4.55
N ALA A 279 -9.01 -8.86 5.78
CA ALA A 279 -9.88 -9.65 6.65
C ALA A 279 -11.33 -9.17 6.49
N TYR A 280 -12.15 -9.99 5.84
CA TYR A 280 -13.56 -9.74 5.57
C TYR A 280 -14.43 -10.40 6.64
N TRP A 281 -15.35 -9.64 7.22
CA TRP A 281 -16.19 -10.10 8.33
C TRP A 281 -17.62 -10.34 7.86
N GLY A 282 -17.97 -11.60 7.69
CA GLY A 282 -19.29 -12.05 7.28
C GLY A 282 -20.32 -11.95 8.41
N THR A 283 -21.53 -11.54 8.07
CA THR A 283 -22.68 -11.43 8.99
C THR A 283 -23.83 -12.31 8.49
N GLY A 284 -24.80 -12.62 9.36
CA GLY A 284 -25.88 -13.56 9.05
C GLY A 284 -26.63 -13.24 7.75
N ASP A 285 -26.89 -14.25 6.93
CA ASP A 285 -27.68 -14.10 5.71
C ASP A 285 -29.15 -13.78 6.03
N ILE A 286 -29.77 -12.92 5.22
CA ILE A 286 -31.21 -12.66 5.33
C ILE A 286 -31.98 -13.69 4.52
N GLU A 287 -32.44 -14.76 5.18
CA GLU A 287 -33.33 -15.74 4.57
C GLU A 287 -34.64 -15.08 4.04
N ASN A 288 -35.08 -15.48 2.85
CA ASN A 288 -36.37 -15.10 2.25
C ASN A 288 -36.55 -13.62 1.87
N GLN A 289 -35.52 -12.94 1.39
CA GLN A 289 -35.72 -11.73 0.58
C GLN A 289 -36.42 -12.14 -0.75
N PRO A 290 -37.69 -11.76 -1.01
CA PRO A 290 -38.26 -11.94 -2.34
C PRO A 290 -37.34 -11.26 -3.35
N GLN A 291 -37.06 -11.91 -4.48
CA GLN A 291 -36.26 -11.34 -5.58
C GLN A 291 -36.83 -9.95 -5.98
N LYS A 292 -36.39 -8.90 -5.31
CA LYS A 292 -36.57 -7.53 -5.75
C LYS A 292 -35.43 -7.30 -6.73
N SER A 293 -35.79 -7.20 -8.00
CA SER A 293 -34.89 -6.72 -9.05
C SER A 293 -34.55 -5.24 -8.76
N GLY A 294 -33.30 -4.94 -8.40
CA GLY A 294 -32.80 -3.57 -8.23
C GLY A 294 -31.55 -3.46 -7.34
N ASP A 295 -30.82 -2.35 -7.49
CA ASP A 295 -29.53 -2.01 -6.84
C ASP A 295 -29.59 -1.74 -5.31
N GLU A 296 -30.70 -2.09 -4.65
CA GLU A 296 -31.00 -1.84 -3.22
C GLU A 296 -31.14 -3.13 -2.41
N LYS A 297 -30.56 -4.24 -2.88
CA LYS A 297 -30.72 -5.54 -2.20
C LYS A 297 -29.74 -5.65 -1.02
N GLN A 298 -30.28 -5.60 0.19
CA GLN A 298 -29.56 -6.04 1.39
C GLN A 298 -29.36 -7.57 1.31
N SER A 299 -28.10 -8.01 1.37
CA SER A 299 -27.68 -9.41 1.32
C SER A 299 -27.50 -10.03 2.71
N SER A 300 -27.10 -9.24 3.72
CA SER A 300 -26.82 -9.72 5.08
C SER A 300 -27.41 -8.83 6.17
N GLU A 301 -27.50 -9.36 7.39
CA GLU A 301 -27.98 -8.66 8.57
C GLU A 301 -27.12 -7.43 8.91
N LYS A 302 -27.77 -6.33 9.25
CA LYS A 302 -27.08 -5.12 9.73
C LYS A 302 -26.75 -5.28 11.21
N VAL A 303 -25.47 -5.38 11.53
CA VAL A 303 -24.96 -5.60 12.90
C VAL A 303 -24.29 -4.34 13.43
N GLN A 304 -24.30 -4.13 14.75
CA GLN A 304 -23.69 -2.96 15.37
C GLN A 304 -22.17 -3.12 15.47
N LEU A 305 -21.43 -2.12 15.01
CA LEU A 305 -19.98 -2.04 15.15
C LEU A 305 -19.59 -1.06 16.27
N PHE A 306 -18.51 -1.37 16.97
CA PHE A 306 -18.00 -0.63 18.12
C PHE A 306 -16.53 -0.28 17.95
N SER A 307 -16.08 0.79 18.60
CA SER A 307 -14.67 1.17 18.58
C SER A 307 -13.83 0.16 19.37
N PRO A 308 -12.88 -0.57 18.77
CA PRO A 308 -12.11 -1.59 19.48
C PRO A 308 -10.97 -0.99 20.33
N ALA A 309 -10.64 0.28 20.09
CA ALA A 309 -9.65 1.08 20.82
C ALA A 309 -10.10 2.55 20.89
N ASP A 310 -9.36 3.36 21.63
CA ASP A 310 -9.56 4.81 21.65
C ASP A 310 -9.14 5.42 20.30
N ILE A 311 -9.98 6.27 19.75
CA ILE A 311 -9.74 6.99 18.50
C ILE A 311 -9.40 8.44 18.81
N PHE A 312 -8.41 8.99 18.11
CA PHE A 312 -7.93 10.37 18.26
C PHE A 312 -8.08 11.21 16.99
N PHE A 313 -8.32 10.56 15.85
CA PHE A 313 -8.54 11.24 14.58
C PHE A 313 -9.39 10.37 13.66
N ILE A 314 -10.22 11.00 12.82
CA ILE A 314 -11.02 10.30 11.82
C ILE A 314 -10.74 10.85 10.43
N SER A 315 -10.71 9.95 9.45
CA SER A 315 -10.76 10.26 8.02
C SER A 315 -11.79 9.33 7.39
N LEU A 316 -13.05 9.72 7.42
CA LEU A 316 -14.18 8.91 6.98
C LEU A 316 -14.87 9.58 5.78
N GLY A 317 -15.38 8.76 4.87
CA GLY A 317 -16.16 9.19 3.74
C GLY A 317 -17.44 8.39 3.62
N THR A 318 -18.39 8.97 2.90
CA THR A 318 -19.59 8.28 2.44
C THR A 318 -19.72 8.51 0.95
N ASN A 319 -20.19 7.51 0.24
CA ASN A 319 -20.78 7.67 -1.07
C ASN A 319 -22.32 7.56 -0.97
N ASN A 320 -22.99 7.42 -2.10
CA ASN A 320 -24.45 7.29 -2.18
C ASN A 320 -25.03 6.00 -1.57
N LYS A 321 -24.20 5.04 -1.16
CA LYS A 321 -24.64 3.73 -0.66
C LYS A 321 -24.02 3.34 0.68
N GLU A 322 -22.73 3.63 0.88
CA GLU A 322 -21.94 3.12 2.00
C GLU A 322 -20.95 4.16 2.52
N TRP A 323 -20.55 3.94 3.77
CA TRP A 323 -19.49 4.64 4.46
C TRP A 323 -18.22 3.78 4.48
N GLY A 324 -17.08 4.45 4.60
CA GLY A 324 -15.79 3.81 4.82
C GLY A 324 -14.67 4.81 5.11
N GLY A 325 -13.48 4.31 5.37
CA GLY A 325 -12.29 5.13 5.62
C GLY A 325 -11.47 4.61 6.79
N THR A 326 -10.76 5.52 7.46
CA THR A 326 -9.79 5.19 8.50
C THR A 326 -10.06 5.95 9.80
N LEU A 327 -10.07 5.22 10.91
CA LEU A 327 -10.04 5.75 12.27
C LEU A 327 -8.62 5.58 12.80
N PHE A 328 -8.05 6.61 13.42
CA PHE A 328 -6.68 6.57 13.90
C PHE A 328 -6.62 6.56 15.42
N THR A 329 -5.81 5.66 15.94
CA THR A 329 -5.60 5.42 17.37
C THR A 329 -4.29 6.08 17.84
N CYS A 330 -3.84 5.74 19.04
CA CYS A 330 -2.54 6.18 19.55
C CYS A 330 -1.40 5.79 18.60
N ASP A 331 -0.29 6.53 18.66
CA ASP A 331 0.87 6.38 17.76
C ASP A 331 0.54 6.47 16.27
N GLY A 332 -0.70 6.84 15.90
CA GLY A 332 -1.12 6.94 14.50
C GLY A 332 -1.62 5.65 13.88
N HIS A 333 -1.74 4.53 14.60
CA HIS A 333 -2.17 3.27 13.99
C HIS A 333 -3.60 3.40 13.42
N GLY A 334 -3.80 2.92 12.19
CA GLY A 334 -5.04 3.09 11.45
C GLY A 334 -5.91 1.84 11.51
N ILE A 335 -7.16 2.01 11.93
CA ILE A 335 -8.24 1.04 11.78
C ILE A 335 -9.01 1.38 10.53
N LEU A 336 -9.14 0.43 9.61
CA LEU A 336 -9.83 0.64 8.34
C LEU A 336 -11.19 -0.02 8.39
N LEU A 337 -12.19 0.71 7.93
CA LEU A 337 -13.57 0.29 7.90
C LEU A 337 -14.15 0.53 6.51
N GLY A 338 -14.84 -0.48 5.99
CA GLY A 338 -15.50 -0.46 4.69
C GLY A 338 -16.82 -1.20 4.75
N HIS A 339 -17.70 -0.93 3.79
CA HIS A 339 -19.04 -1.50 3.73
C HIS A 339 -19.84 -1.31 5.04
N VAL A 340 -19.75 -0.11 5.63
CA VAL A 340 -20.52 0.28 6.81
C VAL A 340 -21.62 1.28 6.45
N SER A 341 -22.62 1.43 7.31
CA SER A 341 -23.73 2.36 7.14
C SER A 341 -24.26 2.81 8.50
N ASP A 342 -25.30 3.64 8.48
CA ASP A 342 -26.05 4.03 9.68
C ASP A 342 -25.12 4.45 10.84
N PRO A 343 -24.43 5.61 10.73
CA PRO A 343 -23.62 6.11 11.84
C PRO A 343 -24.46 6.17 13.13
N SER A 344 -23.85 5.85 14.26
CA SER A 344 -24.47 5.90 15.58
C SER A 344 -24.90 7.32 15.94
N ASP A 345 -25.75 7.47 16.96
CA ASP A 345 -26.13 8.78 17.47
C ASP A 345 -24.90 9.58 17.94
N GLU A 346 -23.92 8.90 18.52
CA GLU A 346 -22.63 9.45 18.93
C GLU A 346 -21.83 9.98 17.74
N LEU A 347 -21.67 9.19 16.68
CA LEU A 347 -20.95 9.63 15.47
C LEU A 347 -21.70 10.74 14.73
N ASN A 348 -23.03 10.65 14.62
CA ASN A 348 -23.84 11.70 14.00
C ASN A 348 -23.69 13.03 14.74
N LEU A 349 -23.62 13.00 16.07
CA LEU A 349 -23.36 14.20 16.86
C LEU A 349 -21.99 14.78 16.53
N ILE A 350 -20.95 13.95 16.48
CA ILE A 350 -19.58 14.37 16.12
C ILE A 350 -19.56 14.98 14.71
N PHE A 351 -20.19 14.35 13.72
CA PHE A 351 -20.28 14.87 12.35
C PHE A 351 -21.08 16.18 12.28
N SER A 352 -22.16 16.31 13.05
CA SER A 352 -22.96 17.55 13.05
C SER A 352 -22.23 18.77 13.64
N GLN A 353 -21.19 18.53 14.44
CA GLN A 353 -20.39 19.56 15.09
C GLN A 353 -19.16 19.97 14.28
N ASN A 354 -18.83 19.25 13.21
CA ASN A 354 -17.63 19.45 12.41
C ASN A 354 -18.00 19.57 10.94
N GLU A 355 -17.42 20.57 10.25
CA GLU A 355 -17.69 20.75 8.84
C GLU A 355 -17.05 19.61 8.01
N PRO A 356 -17.75 19.08 6.99
CA PRO A 356 -17.13 18.16 6.05
C PRO A 356 -16.09 18.87 5.19
N GLU A 357 -15.22 18.07 4.57
CA GLU A 357 -14.27 18.54 3.56
C GLU A 357 -14.98 19.26 2.40
N PRO A 358 -14.33 20.26 1.77
CA PRO A 358 -14.90 20.97 0.63
C PRO A 358 -15.29 20.02 -0.51
N GLY A 359 -16.44 20.28 -1.15
CA GLY A 359 -16.94 19.44 -2.25
C GLY A 359 -17.83 18.28 -1.80
N CYS A 360 -18.27 18.28 -0.55
CA CYS A 360 -19.37 17.43 -0.08
C CYS A 360 -20.67 17.76 -0.86
N ASP A 361 -21.31 16.73 -1.41
CA ASP A 361 -22.60 16.79 -2.09
C ASP A 361 -23.50 15.60 -1.72
N ASP A 362 -24.66 15.49 -2.38
CA ASP A 362 -25.63 14.41 -2.11
C ASP A 362 -25.11 13.01 -2.47
N ASN A 363 -24.01 12.90 -3.24
CA ASN A 363 -23.45 11.64 -3.71
C ASN A 363 -22.18 11.24 -2.96
N SER A 364 -21.41 12.20 -2.46
CA SER A 364 -20.15 11.94 -1.76
C SER A 364 -19.83 13.02 -0.75
N CYS A 365 -19.41 12.60 0.44
CA CYS A 365 -18.97 13.51 1.49
C CYS A 365 -17.81 12.89 2.28
N SER A 366 -16.98 13.72 2.89
CA SER A 366 -15.85 13.25 3.71
C SER A 366 -15.62 14.14 4.92
N TRP A 367 -15.19 13.54 6.02
CA TRP A 367 -14.87 14.17 7.29
C TRP A 367 -13.47 13.80 7.71
N ARG A 368 -12.64 14.82 7.97
CA ARG A 368 -11.25 14.64 8.36
C ARG A 368 -10.87 15.63 9.46
N PHE A 369 -10.81 15.16 10.70
CA PHE A 369 -10.50 16.01 11.85
C PHE A 369 -10.08 15.21 13.09
N PRO A 370 -9.34 15.84 14.02
CA PRO A 370 -9.05 15.24 15.32
C PRO A 370 -10.32 15.16 16.17
N THR A 371 -10.55 14.02 16.81
CA THR A 371 -11.68 13.80 17.73
C THR A 371 -11.37 12.65 18.66
N PHE A 372 -11.89 12.70 19.89
CA PHE A 372 -11.74 11.61 20.83
C PHE A 372 -13.00 10.73 20.85
N ILE A 373 -12.86 9.45 20.50
CA ILE A 373 -13.91 8.45 20.63
C ILE A 373 -13.41 7.33 21.54
N PRO A 374 -14.00 7.16 22.74
CA PRO A 374 -13.59 6.09 23.64
C PRO A 374 -13.81 4.70 23.04
N ALA A 375 -12.92 3.77 23.35
CA ALA A 375 -13.12 2.35 23.10
C ALA A 375 -14.48 1.86 23.65
N GLY A 376 -15.13 0.95 22.94
CA GLY A 376 -16.47 0.43 23.23
C GLY A 376 -17.61 1.34 22.78
N THR A 377 -17.34 2.51 22.22
CA THR A 377 -18.39 3.41 21.71
C THR A 377 -19.01 2.84 20.41
N PRO A 378 -20.35 2.82 20.26
CA PRO A 378 -20.99 2.45 18.99
C PRO A 378 -20.54 3.37 17.86
N LEU A 379 -20.12 2.80 16.74
CA LEU A 379 -19.64 3.55 15.57
C LEU A 379 -20.67 3.55 14.45
N PHE A 380 -20.77 2.44 13.73
CA PHE A 380 -21.63 2.26 12.56
C PHE A 380 -22.40 0.96 12.71
N LYS A 381 -23.35 0.72 11.81
CA LYS A 381 -23.76 -0.65 11.50
C LYS A 381 -23.02 -1.15 10.27
N SER A 382 -22.93 -2.46 10.06
CA SER A 382 -22.61 -2.98 8.73
C SER A 382 -23.63 -2.46 7.70
N SER A 383 -23.24 -2.36 6.43
CA SER A 383 -24.14 -1.87 5.39
C SER A 383 -25.25 -2.88 5.06
N GLY A 384 -24.93 -4.17 5.21
CA GLY A 384 -25.77 -5.28 4.77
C GLY A 384 -25.91 -5.37 3.25
N TYR A 385 -25.30 -4.48 2.45
CA TYR A 385 -25.32 -4.56 0.99
C TYR A 385 -24.40 -5.67 0.51
N THR A 386 -23.21 -5.73 1.09
CA THR A 386 -22.30 -6.88 0.99
C THR A 386 -22.64 -7.89 2.08
N SER A 387 -22.09 -9.09 2.01
CA SER A 387 -22.33 -10.15 3.01
C SER A 387 -21.73 -9.86 4.39
N GLY A 388 -21.33 -8.61 4.69
CA GLY A 388 -20.56 -8.29 5.88
C GLY A 388 -20.04 -6.84 5.94
N PHE A 389 -18.83 -6.69 6.46
CA PHE A 389 -18.07 -5.43 6.50
C PHE A 389 -16.55 -5.68 6.42
N ASP A 390 -15.80 -4.64 6.11
CA ASP A 390 -14.33 -4.68 6.08
C ASP A 390 -13.77 -4.13 7.38
N PHE A 391 -12.78 -4.83 7.94
CA PHE A 391 -12.05 -4.37 9.12
C PHE A 391 -10.56 -4.69 8.99
N GLY A 392 -9.77 -3.64 8.86
CA GLY A 392 -8.32 -3.69 8.64
C GLY A 392 -7.52 -3.00 9.74
N LEU A 393 -6.22 -3.31 9.80
CA LEU A 393 -5.27 -2.65 10.72
C LEU A 393 -3.95 -2.35 10.02
N MET A 394 -3.60 -1.07 9.99
CA MET A 394 -2.30 -0.55 9.58
C MET A 394 -1.49 -0.10 10.79
N LEU A 395 -0.26 -0.61 10.91
CA LEU A 395 0.67 -0.16 11.94
C LEU A 395 1.63 0.87 11.37
N VAL A 396 1.50 2.11 11.81
CA VAL A 396 2.53 3.14 11.59
C VAL A 396 3.46 3.21 12.79
N GLY A 397 4.58 3.93 12.68
CA GLY A 397 5.51 4.12 13.79
C GLY A 397 6.63 3.07 13.93
N LEU A 398 6.67 2.05 13.06
CA LEU A 398 7.55 0.88 13.18
C LEU A 398 8.59 0.73 12.06
N THR A 399 9.88 0.60 12.41
CA THR A 399 10.92 0.30 11.41
C THR A 399 10.59 -0.97 10.63
N ALA A 400 11.18 -1.19 9.46
CA ALA A 400 10.97 -2.43 8.71
C ALA A 400 11.25 -3.68 9.57
N GLU A 401 12.29 -3.63 10.41
CA GLU A 401 12.57 -4.69 11.41
C GLU A 401 11.49 -4.77 12.51
N GLY A 402 10.93 -3.63 12.92
CA GLY A 402 9.81 -3.55 13.85
C GLY A 402 8.53 -4.17 13.30
N LEU A 403 8.20 -3.93 12.04
CA LEU A 403 7.08 -4.54 11.33
C LEU A 403 7.26 -6.06 11.19
N GLN A 404 8.46 -6.53 10.84
CA GLN A 404 8.78 -7.96 10.76
C GLN A 404 8.59 -8.73 12.08
N LYS A 405 8.58 -8.04 13.22
CA LYS A 405 8.33 -8.63 14.54
C LYS A 405 6.84 -8.70 14.90
N GLN A 406 5.98 -8.08 14.10
CA GLN A 406 4.55 -8.01 14.38
C GLN A 406 3.83 -9.31 14.00
N PRO A 407 2.86 -9.77 14.81
CA PRO A 407 2.06 -10.94 14.47
C PRO A 407 1.25 -10.70 13.20
N GLY A 408 1.17 -11.73 12.35
CA GLY A 408 0.45 -11.66 11.08
C GLY A 408 1.05 -10.68 10.06
N TYR A 409 2.19 -10.05 10.35
CA TYR A 409 2.89 -9.23 9.36
C TYR A 409 3.62 -10.11 8.36
N GLY A 410 3.46 -9.72 7.12
CA GLY A 410 4.13 -10.28 5.97
C GLY A 410 5.25 -9.40 5.49
N TYR A 411 6.33 -9.98 4.98
CA TYR A 411 7.40 -9.16 4.43
C TYR A 411 6.93 -8.49 3.12
N SER A 412 7.22 -7.20 2.98
CA SER A 412 7.11 -6.46 1.72
C SER A 412 8.45 -5.77 1.41
N ILE A 413 8.89 -5.84 0.15
CA ILE A 413 10.09 -5.15 -0.35
C ILE A 413 9.78 -3.68 -0.61
N THR A 414 8.55 -3.41 -1.04
CA THR A 414 8.06 -2.09 -1.45
C THR A 414 6.84 -1.69 -0.63
N PRO A 415 6.90 -1.69 0.72
CA PRO A 415 5.73 -1.42 1.55
C PRO A 415 5.11 -0.04 1.30
N TRP A 416 5.86 0.89 0.69
CA TRP A 416 5.32 2.18 0.28
C TRP A 416 4.48 2.21 -0.97
N ARG A 417 4.56 1.17 -1.78
CA ARG A 417 4.01 1.20 -3.13
C ARG A 417 2.59 0.69 -3.22
N THR A 418 2.02 0.30 -2.09
CA THR A 418 0.71 -0.36 -2.04
C THR A 418 -0.30 0.41 -1.19
N GLY A 419 -0.24 1.75 -1.19
CA GLY A 419 -1.36 2.61 -0.75
C GLY A 419 -1.85 2.42 0.69
N GLY A 420 -1.05 1.84 1.59
CA GLY A 420 -1.44 1.50 2.97
C GLY A 420 -1.33 0.01 3.31
N SER A 421 -1.08 -0.88 2.35
CA SER A 421 -1.02 -2.30 2.67
C SER A 421 0.34 -2.79 3.15
N GLY A 422 1.43 -2.09 2.83
CA GLY A 422 2.79 -2.52 3.17
C GLY A 422 3.11 -2.56 4.66
N ASN A 423 2.29 -1.91 5.48
CA ASN A 423 2.33 -1.94 6.94
C ASN A 423 1.07 -2.56 7.58
N SER A 424 0.28 -3.27 6.77
CA SER A 424 -0.93 -3.93 7.23
C SER A 424 -0.63 -5.29 7.87
N VAL A 425 -1.40 -5.59 8.91
CA VAL A 425 -1.29 -6.80 9.73
C VAL A 425 -2.65 -7.41 9.95
N CYS A 426 -2.71 -8.69 10.32
CA CYS A 426 -3.98 -9.31 10.63
C CYS A 426 -4.59 -8.71 11.91
N PRO A 427 -5.75 -8.04 11.85
CA PRO A 427 -6.27 -7.31 13.01
C PRO A 427 -6.73 -8.25 14.13
N LEU A 428 -7.08 -9.51 13.84
CA LEU A 428 -7.50 -10.46 14.86
C LEU A 428 -6.41 -10.74 15.89
N GLU A 429 -5.13 -10.67 15.50
CA GLU A 429 -3.98 -10.94 16.38
C GLU A 429 -3.78 -9.86 17.46
N TYR A 430 -4.46 -8.72 17.33
CA TYR A 430 -4.34 -7.55 18.21
C TYR A 430 -5.47 -7.43 19.22
N PHE A 431 -6.47 -8.31 19.20
CA PHE A 431 -7.45 -8.35 20.28
C PHE A 431 -6.86 -9.00 21.54
N GLU A 432 -7.24 -8.48 22.69
CA GLU A 432 -6.99 -9.17 23.95
C GLU A 432 -7.82 -10.46 24.06
N GLU A 433 -7.37 -11.40 24.90
CA GLU A 433 -8.17 -12.56 25.24
C GLU A 433 -9.35 -12.17 26.14
N PRO A 434 -10.55 -12.77 25.97
CA PRO A 434 -10.84 -13.93 25.11
C PRO A 434 -11.21 -13.61 23.66
N LEU A 435 -11.38 -12.33 23.31
CA LEU A 435 -11.93 -11.90 22.02
C LEU A 435 -11.10 -12.40 20.84
N ARG A 436 -9.76 -12.36 20.93
CA ARG A 436 -8.89 -12.93 19.90
C ARG A 436 -9.25 -14.40 19.62
N SER A 437 -9.23 -15.25 20.63
CA SER A 437 -9.55 -16.67 20.46
C SER A 437 -10.99 -16.89 19.99
N GLU A 438 -11.93 -16.01 20.33
CA GLU A 438 -13.32 -16.10 19.86
C GLU A 438 -13.44 -15.74 18.39
N TYR A 439 -12.87 -14.62 17.95
CA TYR A 439 -12.88 -14.22 16.55
C TYR A 439 -12.08 -15.18 15.65
N THR A 440 -10.92 -15.69 16.11
CA THR A 440 -10.10 -16.64 15.34
C THR A 440 -10.87 -17.92 14.97
N LYS A 441 -11.90 -18.32 15.72
CA LYS A 441 -12.72 -19.50 15.38
C LYS A 441 -13.47 -19.33 14.05
N PHE A 442 -13.83 -18.09 13.69
CA PHE A 442 -14.57 -17.79 12.47
C PHE A 442 -13.70 -17.79 11.22
N LEU A 443 -12.36 -17.84 11.35
CA LEU A 443 -11.45 -18.00 10.21
C LEU A 443 -11.61 -19.37 9.53
N GLY A 444 -12.12 -20.38 10.24
CA GLY A 444 -12.21 -21.74 9.71
C GLY A 444 -10.87 -22.24 9.16
N ASP A 445 -10.83 -22.49 7.85
CA ASP A 445 -9.62 -22.95 7.14
C ASP A 445 -8.63 -21.82 6.82
N PHE A 446 -8.95 -20.55 7.02
CA PHE A 446 -8.02 -19.45 6.73
C PHE A 446 -6.95 -19.27 7.80
N ARG A 447 -5.76 -18.84 7.36
CA ARG A 447 -4.71 -18.26 8.20
C ARG A 447 -4.93 -16.76 8.32
N CYS A 448 -4.67 -16.21 9.49
CA CYS A 448 -4.69 -14.77 9.74
C CYS A 448 -3.41 -14.15 9.16
N GLY A 449 -3.37 -13.95 7.84
CA GLY A 449 -2.17 -13.52 7.12
C GLY A 449 -1.08 -14.60 6.99
N PRO A 450 0.16 -14.20 6.62
CA PRO A 450 0.61 -12.83 6.40
C PRO A 450 -0.02 -12.18 5.15
N PHE A 451 -0.44 -10.91 5.24
CA PHE A 451 -1.09 -10.21 4.13
C PHE A 451 -0.12 -9.86 3.00
N ASN A 452 1.08 -9.37 3.34
CA ASN A 452 2.18 -9.25 2.39
C ASN A 452 2.96 -10.58 2.34
N GLN A 453 3.45 -10.98 1.17
CA GLN A 453 4.14 -12.27 1.06
C GLN A 453 5.38 -12.19 0.17
N ASP A 454 6.04 -11.03 0.12
CA ASP A 454 7.23 -10.87 -0.70
C ASP A 454 8.37 -11.76 -0.17
N VAL A 455 9.11 -12.39 -1.08
CA VAL A 455 10.35 -13.11 -0.76
C VAL A 455 11.48 -12.57 -1.66
N PRO A 456 12.45 -11.82 -1.10
CA PRO A 456 13.55 -11.23 -1.86
C PRO A 456 14.29 -12.22 -2.76
N GLY A 457 14.57 -11.80 -3.99
CA GLY A 457 15.29 -12.62 -4.98
C GLY A 457 14.48 -13.77 -5.58
N THR A 458 13.17 -13.78 -5.37
CA THR A 458 12.24 -14.79 -5.93
C THR A 458 11.08 -14.11 -6.64
N ALA A 459 10.26 -14.88 -7.38
CA ALA A 459 9.06 -14.38 -8.03
C ALA A 459 7.93 -14.00 -7.04
N MET A 460 7.91 -14.56 -5.83
CA MET A 460 6.84 -14.31 -4.86
C MET A 460 6.84 -12.87 -4.38
N GLY A 461 5.71 -12.19 -4.57
CA GLY A 461 5.49 -10.83 -4.10
C GLY A 461 4.73 -9.93 -5.06
N PHE A 462 4.62 -8.65 -4.69
CA PHE A 462 4.01 -7.60 -5.49
C PHE A 462 5.01 -7.01 -6.49
N TRP A 463 4.54 -6.71 -7.70
CA TRP A 463 5.36 -6.23 -8.80
C TRP A 463 4.67 -5.14 -9.62
N LEU A 464 5.47 -4.15 -10.04
CA LEU A 464 5.03 -2.89 -10.64
C LEU A 464 5.38 -2.83 -12.12
N ASP A 465 4.66 -2.03 -12.90
CA ASP A 465 4.94 -1.84 -14.33
C ASP A 465 6.13 -0.90 -14.62
N THR A 466 6.71 -0.29 -13.59
CA THR A 466 7.75 0.73 -13.73
C THR A 466 9.05 0.38 -13.01
N PRO A 467 10.22 0.51 -13.68
CA PRO A 467 11.53 0.28 -13.05
C PRO A 467 11.94 1.42 -12.10
N SER A 468 11.25 2.56 -12.11
CA SER A 468 11.59 3.67 -11.22
C SER A 468 11.17 3.33 -9.81
N THR A 469 12.10 3.43 -8.84
CA THR A 469 11.83 3.37 -7.39
C THR A 469 11.34 4.71 -6.82
N GLU A 470 11.41 5.78 -7.61
CA GLU A 470 11.13 7.16 -7.18
C GLU A 470 9.65 7.54 -7.27
N ILE A 471 8.84 6.77 -7.99
CA ILE A 471 7.39 6.96 -8.02
C ILE A 471 6.83 6.41 -6.71
N TYR A 472 6.63 7.30 -5.75
CA TYR A 472 5.85 7.09 -4.55
C TYR A 472 4.37 7.24 -4.94
N PRO A 473 3.49 6.25 -4.71
CA PRO A 473 2.06 6.55 -4.68
C PRO A 473 1.82 7.45 -3.47
N GLY A 474 1.64 8.73 -3.75
CA GLY A 474 1.28 9.71 -2.75
C GLY A 474 0.00 9.30 -2.05
N ILE A 475 0.07 8.86 -0.78
CA ILE A 475 -1.12 8.92 0.11
C ILE A 475 -1.33 10.37 0.57
N ALA A 476 -1.35 11.28 -0.40
CA ALA A 476 -1.43 12.71 -0.18
C ALA A 476 -2.28 13.30 -1.31
N PHE A 477 -3.51 13.65 -0.94
CA PHE A 477 -4.42 14.55 -1.66
C PHE A 477 -5.20 13.93 -2.83
N LYS A 478 -6.51 13.80 -2.58
CA LYS A 478 -7.73 13.83 -3.42
C LYS A 478 -7.75 13.47 -4.91
N ASP A 479 -6.64 13.44 -5.63
CA ASP A 479 -6.57 13.20 -7.08
C ASP A 479 -5.47 12.19 -7.49
N GLU A 480 -4.62 11.72 -6.56
CA GLU A 480 -3.48 10.83 -6.83
C GLU A 480 -3.57 9.51 -6.03
N TRP A 481 -4.70 8.80 -6.12
CA TRP A 481 -4.64 7.38 -5.80
C TRP A 481 -3.71 6.70 -6.80
N ASP A 482 -2.73 6.02 -6.22
CA ASP A 482 -2.26 4.72 -6.66
C ASP A 482 -1.22 4.64 -7.77
N VAL A 483 -0.23 3.78 -7.47
CA VAL A 483 0.31 2.87 -8.48
C VAL A 483 -0.90 2.28 -9.19
N ASP A 484 -1.10 2.58 -10.48
CA ASP A 484 -2.23 2.06 -11.27
C ASP A 484 -2.29 0.53 -11.08
N GLU A 485 -3.13 0.09 -10.13
CA GLU A 485 -3.15 -1.29 -9.65
C GLU A 485 -3.48 -2.23 -10.81
N TRP A 486 -4.22 -1.70 -11.79
CA TRP A 486 -4.54 -2.32 -13.06
C TRP A 486 -3.35 -2.56 -13.98
N LYS A 487 -2.14 -2.14 -13.63
CA LYS A 487 -0.89 -2.46 -14.36
C LYS A 487 0.07 -3.27 -13.50
N THR A 488 -0.35 -3.73 -12.33
CA THR A 488 0.48 -4.49 -11.41
C THR A 488 0.09 -5.97 -11.41
N ILE A 489 0.95 -6.78 -10.80
CA ILE A 489 0.64 -8.18 -10.51
C ILE A 489 1.09 -8.53 -9.11
N TRP A 490 0.42 -9.50 -8.50
CA TRP A 490 0.80 -10.03 -7.21
C TRP A 490 0.82 -11.56 -7.22
N LEU A 491 1.95 -12.13 -6.83
CA LEU A 491 2.19 -13.57 -6.78
C LEU A 491 2.30 -14.00 -5.31
N PHE A 492 1.35 -14.80 -4.82
CA PHE A 492 1.25 -15.15 -3.40
C PHE A 492 0.79 -16.59 -3.15
N GLN A 493 0.99 -17.09 -1.93
CA GLN A 493 0.49 -18.39 -1.50
C GLN A 493 -0.95 -18.26 -1.00
N ASP A 494 -1.78 -19.27 -1.25
CA ASP A 494 -3.17 -19.30 -0.78
C ASP A 494 -3.26 -19.18 0.74
N PHE A 495 -4.21 -18.36 1.22
CA PHE A 495 -4.41 -18.09 2.64
C PHE A 495 -5.02 -19.26 3.42
N ARG A 496 -5.51 -20.30 2.75
CA ARG A 496 -6.10 -21.48 3.38
C ARG A 496 -5.04 -22.45 3.93
N LYS A 497 -5.30 -23.02 5.11
CA LYS A 497 -4.43 -23.99 5.78
C LYS A 497 -4.39 -25.30 4.99
N THR A 498 -5.51 -25.75 4.43
CA THR A 498 -5.56 -26.98 3.63
C THR A 498 -4.99 -26.83 2.22
N ALA A 499 -4.86 -25.61 1.70
CA ALA A 499 -4.37 -25.32 0.36
C ALA A 499 -2.93 -24.78 0.36
N SER A 500 -2.08 -25.22 1.30
CA SER A 500 -0.72 -24.69 1.44
C SER A 500 0.20 -24.92 0.24
N SER A 501 -0.16 -25.83 -0.67
CA SER A 501 0.56 -26.02 -1.92
C SER A 501 -0.01 -25.22 -3.08
N ASN A 502 -1.08 -24.45 -2.86
CA ASN A 502 -1.70 -23.62 -3.87
C ASN A 502 -1.09 -22.23 -3.85
N TYR A 503 -0.84 -21.72 -5.05
CA TYR A 503 -0.27 -20.41 -5.26
C TYR A 503 -1.13 -19.69 -6.30
N ASN A 504 -1.31 -18.40 -6.08
CA ASN A 504 -2.21 -17.57 -6.86
C ASN A 504 -1.44 -16.42 -7.50
N ILE A 505 -2.00 -15.90 -8.58
CA ILE A 505 -1.59 -14.66 -9.23
C ILE A 505 -2.83 -13.82 -9.48
N THR A 506 -2.84 -12.60 -8.95
CA THR A 506 -3.81 -11.56 -9.35
C THR A 506 -3.16 -10.67 -10.40
N VAL A 507 -3.95 -10.29 -11.39
CA VAL A 507 -3.49 -9.48 -12.52
C VAL A 507 -4.43 -8.31 -12.77
N GLY A 508 -3.83 -7.14 -13.04
CA GLY A 508 -4.56 -6.02 -13.61
C GLY A 508 -4.97 -6.26 -15.07
N ASN A 509 -5.18 -5.18 -15.82
CA ASN A 509 -5.53 -5.19 -17.23
C ASN A 509 -4.56 -6.06 -18.07
N ASN A 510 -5.09 -6.76 -19.07
CA ASN A 510 -4.31 -7.70 -19.87
C ASN A 510 -3.16 -7.01 -20.64
N ILE A 511 -1.94 -7.20 -20.15
CA ILE A 511 -0.70 -6.71 -20.77
C ILE A 511 0.23 -7.83 -21.26
N PHE A 512 0.00 -9.10 -20.90
CA PHE A 512 0.88 -10.23 -21.26
C PHE A 512 0.17 -11.57 -21.51
N GLY A 513 -1.14 -11.56 -21.80
CA GLY A 513 -1.91 -12.76 -22.18
C GLY A 513 -2.82 -13.34 -21.09
N LEU A 514 -2.87 -12.72 -19.91
CA LEU A 514 -3.85 -13.00 -18.85
C LEU A 514 -4.91 -11.91 -18.83
N ASP A 515 -6.18 -12.29 -18.83
CA ASP A 515 -7.29 -11.35 -18.91
C ASP A 515 -7.79 -10.94 -17.53
N HIS A 516 -7.92 -9.64 -17.30
CA HIS A 516 -8.75 -9.13 -16.21
C HIS A 516 -10.22 -9.38 -16.54
N GLY A 517 -10.95 -10.01 -15.63
CA GLY A 517 -12.38 -10.27 -15.73
C GLY A 517 -13.01 -10.30 -14.34
N PRO A 518 -14.27 -10.75 -14.18
CA PRO A 518 -14.87 -10.97 -12.85
C PRO A 518 -14.10 -11.98 -11.97
N HIS A 519 -13.02 -12.56 -12.51
CA HIS A 519 -12.20 -13.65 -11.99
C HIS A 519 -10.69 -13.36 -12.24
N GLY A 520 -10.22 -12.13 -12.08
CA GLY A 520 -8.83 -11.68 -12.34
C GLY A 520 -7.73 -12.34 -11.49
N GLU A 521 -7.98 -13.55 -10.98
CA GLU A 521 -7.09 -14.38 -10.21
C GLU A 521 -6.94 -15.75 -10.89
N TYR A 522 -5.69 -16.21 -11.01
CA TYR A 522 -5.36 -17.56 -11.46
C TYR A 522 -4.67 -18.33 -10.35
N SER A 523 -4.79 -19.65 -10.37
CA SER A 523 -4.25 -20.53 -9.34
C SER A 523 -3.57 -21.75 -9.95
N TYR A 524 -2.61 -22.32 -9.23
CA TYR A 524 -2.01 -23.61 -9.55
C TYR A 524 -1.53 -24.32 -8.28
N ILE A 525 -1.21 -25.61 -8.41
CA ILE A 525 -0.65 -26.42 -7.32
C ILE A 525 0.85 -26.56 -7.57
N ALA A 526 1.66 -26.14 -6.60
CA ALA A 526 3.10 -26.17 -6.70
C ALA A 526 3.67 -27.61 -6.66
N SER A 527 4.69 -27.84 -7.47
CA SER A 527 5.54 -29.02 -7.49
C SER A 527 6.77 -28.83 -6.59
N GLU A 528 7.09 -29.88 -5.82
CA GLU A 528 8.27 -29.92 -4.95
C GLU A 528 9.60 -29.94 -5.73
N SER A 529 9.59 -30.21 -7.03
CA SER A 529 10.80 -30.33 -7.86
C SER A 529 10.57 -29.91 -9.32
N GLY A 530 11.67 -29.69 -10.04
CA GLY A 530 11.63 -29.33 -11.47
C GLY A 530 11.44 -27.83 -11.72
N SER A 531 11.05 -27.51 -12.95
CA SER A 531 10.83 -26.13 -13.42
C SER A 531 9.39 -25.86 -13.87
N VAL A 532 8.51 -26.88 -13.82
CA VAL A 532 7.07 -26.75 -14.06
C VAL A 532 6.36 -26.60 -12.72
N ASN A 533 5.42 -25.67 -12.63
CA ASN A 533 4.60 -25.43 -11.44
C ASN A 533 5.47 -25.24 -10.19
N ARG A 534 6.63 -24.60 -10.30
CA ARG A 534 7.47 -24.33 -9.13
C ARG A 534 6.78 -23.29 -8.24
N ALA A 535 6.88 -23.43 -6.93
CA ALA A 535 6.37 -22.43 -5.98
C ALA A 535 6.98 -21.04 -6.24
N TRP A 536 6.21 -19.96 -6.01
CA TRP A 536 6.66 -18.59 -6.29
C TRP A 536 7.94 -18.21 -5.53
N ASP A 537 8.05 -18.64 -4.27
CA ASP A 537 9.20 -18.41 -3.38
C ASP A 537 10.42 -19.29 -3.71
N ASP A 538 10.25 -20.22 -4.64
CA ASP A 538 11.33 -21.07 -5.14
C ASP A 538 11.78 -20.72 -6.56
N ILE A 539 11.06 -19.84 -7.25
CA ILE A 539 11.42 -19.37 -8.59
C ILE A 539 12.50 -18.30 -8.45
N ARG A 540 13.73 -18.68 -8.80
CA ARG A 540 14.96 -17.89 -8.65
C ARG A 540 15.63 -17.59 -10.00
N PRO A 541 16.56 -16.62 -10.06
CA PRO A 541 17.24 -16.24 -11.29
C PRO A 541 18.01 -17.37 -11.98
N GLY A 542 18.31 -17.18 -13.28
CA GLY A 542 19.17 -18.05 -14.07
C GLY A 542 18.48 -19.04 -15.02
N LYS A 543 17.15 -19.20 -14.94
CA LYS A 543 16.37 -19.99 -15.92
C LYS A 543 14.92 -19.53 -16.01
N ASN A 544 14.24 -19.98 -17.05
CA ASN A 544 12.80 -19.81 -17.22
C ASN A 544 12.06 -20.98 -16.58
N TYR A 545 10.89 -20.68 -16.01
CA TYR A 545 9.94 -21.65 -15.46
C TYR A 545 8.64 -21.58 -16.25
N CYS A 546 7.82 -22.61 -16.14
CA CYS A 546 6.49 -22.64 -16.74
C CYS A 546 5.44 -23.05 -15.71
N ILE A 547 4.30 -22.39 -15.72
CA ILE A 547 3.24 -22.57 -14.72
C ILE A 547 1.93 -22.82 -15.44
N GLU A 548 1.21 -23.85 -15.04
CA GLU A 548 -0.07 -24.27 -15.58
C GLU A 548 -1.19 -23.64 -14.74
N LEU A 549 -1.75 -22.56 -15.26
CA LEU A 549 -2.72 -21.72 -14.57
C LEU A 549 -4.15 -22.19 -14.83
N ARG A 550 -4.89 -22.28 -13.73
CA ARG A 550 -6.34 -22.51 -13.70
C ARG A 550 -7.04 -21.22 -13.32
N VAL A 551 -8.23 -21.01 -13.85
CA VAL A 551 -9.04 -19.82 -13.50
C VAL A 551 -9.57 -20.01 -12.09
N LYS A 552 -9.44 -18.99 -11.25
CA LYS A 552 -10.04 -18.97 -9.92
C LYS A 552 -11.30 -18.11 -9.96
N GLU A 553 -12.46 -18.76 -9.91
CA GLU A 553 -13.75 -18.08 -10.00
C GLU A 553 -14.03 -17.23 -8.76
N ASN A 554 -13.64 -17.74 -7.60
CA ASN A 554 -13.69 -17.06 -6.31
C ASN A 554 -12.72 -17.72 -5.33
N MET A 555 -12.67 -17.23 -4.09
CA MET A 555 -11.79 -17.74 -3.04
C MET A 555 -11.88 -19.26 -2.79
N PHE A 556 -13.01 -19.89 -3.09
CA PHE A 556 -13.27 -21.31 -2.84
C PHE A 556 -13.26 -22.18 -4.10
N VAL A 557 -13.57 -21.60 -5.26
CA VAL A 557 -13.77 -22.33 -6.51
C VAL A 557 -12.64 -22.02 -7.48
N VAL A 558 -11.89 -23.05 -7.82
CA VAL A 558 -10.84 -23.03 -8.85
C VAL A 558 -11.25 -24.04 -9.91
N ASP A 559 -11.15 -23.65 -11.18
CA ASP A 559 -11.36 -24.53 -12.31
C ASP A 559 -10.45 -25.76 -12.21
N GLU A 560 -10.94 -26.91 -12.65
CA GLU A 560 -10.14 -28.14 -12.72
C GLU A 560 -9.18 -28.09 -13.91
N ASP A 561 -9.60 -27.45 -15.00
CA ASP A 561 -8.86 -27.40 -16.25
C ASP A 561 -7.80 -26.29 -16.23
N VAL A 562 -6.63 -26.61 -16.81
CA VAL A 562 -5.59 -25.62 -17.10
C VAL A 562 -6.02 -24.84 -18.34
N GLN A 563 -6.14 -23.53 -18.20
CA GLN A 563 -6.62 -22.63 -19.26
C GLN A 563 -5.48 -21.87 -19.94
N LYS A 564 -4.39 -21.63 -19.20
CA LYS A 564 -3.23 -20.85 -19.65
C LYS A 564 -1.95 -21.49 -19.13
N ILE A 565 -0.86 -21.27 -19.82
CA ILE A 565 0.48 -21.41 -19.23
C ILE A 565 1.13 -20.04 -19.07
N LEU A 566 1.93 -19.88 -18.03
CA LEU A 566 2.74 -18.69 -17.77
C LEU A 566 4.22 -19.06 -17.83
N ILE A 567 4.95 -18.47 -18.77
CA ILE A 567 6.42 -18.50 -18.78
C ILE A 567 6.89 -17.36 -17.89
N ILE A 568 7.81 -17.64 -16.97
CA ILE A 568 8.27 -16.68 -15.97
C ILE A 568 9.78 -16.74 -15.78
N LYS A 569 10.39 -15.57 -15.62
CA LYS A 569 11.83 -15.40 -15.38
C LYS A 569 12.10 -14.25 -14.42
N VAL A 570 12.95 -14.48 -13.43
CA VAL A 570 13.48 -13.45 -12.52
C VAL A 570 14.87 -13.02 -13.01
N SER A 571 15.15 -11.71 -13.02
CA SER A 571 16.47 -11.15 -13.33
C SER A 571 17.54 -11.54 -12.31
N ASP A 572 18.82 -11.48 -12.69
CA ASP A 572 19.94 -11.90 -11.83
C ASP A 572 20.03 -11.12 -10.51
N ASP A 573 19.57 -9.86 -10.48
CA ASP A 573 19.50 -9.02 -9.29
C ASP A 573 18.20 -9.20 -8.48
N GLY A 574 17.23 -9.95 -9.00
CA GLY A 574 15.95 -10.20 -8.32
C GLY A 574 14.94 -9.06 -8.37
N ASN A 575 15.23 -7.99 -9.13
CA ASN A 575 14.43 -6.76 -9.16
C ASN A 575 13.53 -6.62 -10.40
N GLN A 576 13.62 -7.55 -11.35
CA GLN A 576 12.76 -7.61 -12.52
C GLN A 576 12.15 -9.01 -12.68
N LEU A 577 10.86 -9.03 -12.98
CA LEU A 577 10.08 -10.22 -13.28
C LEU A 577 9.55 -10.12 -14.70
N THR A 578 10.01 -11.00 -15.60
CA THR A 578 9.51 -11.10 -16.97
C THR A 578 8.53 -12.26 -17.07
N VAL A 579 7.34 -12.01 -17.61
CA VAL A 579 6.26 -12.99 -17.76
C VAL A 579 5.62 -12.94 -19.14
N GLU A 580 5.13 -14.08 -19.60
CA GLU A 580 4.30 -14.18 -20.80
C GLU A 580 3.30 -15.33 -20.61
N ALA A 581 2.02 -15.07 -20.86
CA ALA A 581 0.98 -16.09 -20.81
C ALA A 581 0.56 -16.52 -22.22
N LEU A 582 0.38 -17.83 -22.40
CA LEU A 582 0.02 -18.45 -23.67
C LEU A 582 -1.26 -19.28 -23.52
N ASP A 583 -2.05 -19.36 -24.59
CA ASP A 583 -3.26 -20.18 -24.71
C ASP A 583 -2.94 -21.68 -24.89
N ASN A 584 -2.22 -22.24 -23.92
CA ASN A 584 -1.91 -23.67 -23.83
C ASN A 584 -2.42 -24.22 -22.50
N ASN A 585 -2.71 -25.52 -22.47
CA ASN A 585 -3.20 -26.23 -21.29
C ASN A 585 -2.14 -27.10 -20.59
N GLU A 586 -0.91 -27.13 -21.10
CA GLU A 586 0.21 -27.84 -20.49
C GLU A 586 1.54 -27.18 -20.86
N CYS A 587 2.51 -27.25 -19.96
CA CYS A 587 3.83 -26.69 -20.19
C CYS A 587 4.66 -27.48 -21.21
N GLY A 588 4.41 -28.78 -21.34
CA GLY A 588 5.23 -29.68 -22.16
C GLY A 588 6.70 -29.77 -21.69
N ASP A 589 7.57 -30.25 -22.58
CA ASP A 589 8.99 -30.41 -22.30
C ASP A 589 9.76 -29.10 -22.55
N GLY A 590 10.47 -28.61 -21.52
CA GLY A 590 11.32 -27.42 -21.63
C GLY A 590 12.56 -27.62 -22.51
N PRO A 591 13.34 -26.56 -22.77
CA PRO A 591 13.26 -25.24 -22.14
C PRO A 591 12.20 -24.32 -22.76
N TRP A 592 11.49 -23.56 -21.91
CA TRP A 592 10.52 -22.56 -22.36
C TRP A 592 11.21 -21.26 -22.72
N VAL A 593 10.80 -20.68 -23.85
CA VAL A 593 11.33 -19.43 -24.39
C VAL A 593 10.16 -18.50 -24.63
N PHE A 594 10.34 -17.22 -24.34
CA PHE A 594 9.34 -16.21 -24.63
C PHE A 594 9.08 -16.12 -26.14
N GLN A 595 7.82 -15.89 -26.54
CA GLN A 595 7.34 -15.86 -27.92
C GLN A 595 7.17 -14.44 -28.47
N GLY A 596 7.57 -13.42 -27.72
CA GLY A 596 7.51 -12.01 -28.12
C GLY A 596 6.31 -11.24 -27.54
N GLY A 597 5.49 -11.88 -26.71
CA GLY A 597 4.41 -11.26 -25.94
C GLY A 597 4.77 -11.00 -24.47
N GLU A 598 6.05 -11.10 -24.11
CA GLU A 598 6.47 -10.94 -22.73
C GLU A 598 6.36 -9.49 -22.23
N TRP A 599 6.04 -9.37 -20.93
CA TRP A 599 6.04 -8.10 -20.21
C TRP A 599 6.96 -8.20 -19.00
N SER A 600 7.57 -7.08 -18.61
CA SER A 600 8.46 -7.01 -17.44
C SER A 600 7.90 -6.10 -16.37
N PHE A 601 7.91 -6.61 -15.14
CA PHE A 601 7.56 -5.91 -13.93
C PHE A 601 8.77 -5.74 -13.00
N TYR A 602 8.66 -4.85 -12.02
CA TYR A 602 9.78 -4.37 -11.22
C TYR A 602 9.41 -4.20 -9.74
N ARG A 603 10.43 -4.06 -8.89
CA ARG A 603 10.31 -3.74 -7.47
C ARG A 603 10.97 -2.39 -7.18
#